data_AF-A0ABD1IF70-F1
#
_entry.id   AF-A0ABD1IF70-F1
#
_cell.length_a   1.000
_cell.length_b   1.000
_cell.length_c   1.000
_cell.angle_alpha   90.00
_cell.angle_beta   90.00
_cell.angle_gamma   90.00
#
_symmetry.space_group_name_H-M   'P 1'
#
loop_
_entity.id
_entity.type
_entity.pdbx_description
1 polymer ?
#
loop_
_entity_poly.entity_id
_entity_poly.type
_entity_poly.pdbx_seq_one_letter_code
_entity_poly.pdbx_strand_id
1 'polypeptide(L)'
;MPNGARWPVHLVEITSGCHFYVGWLEFRCKNHIYHGDKLIFTLVDVGIFHVKRYKTGTSYPPQGDLKMLAEDEEYKERNSLDVVG
;
A
#
# COMPACT_ATOMS: atom_id res chain seq x y z
N MET A 1 2.62 2.89 2.79
CA MET A 1 4.03 2.46 2.89
C MET A 1 4.47 2.61 4.34
N PRO A 2 5.14 1.61 4.91
CA PRO A 2 5.21 1.40 6.36
C PRO A 2 6.03 2.43 7.16
N ASN A 3 6.63 3.43 6.50
CA ASN A 3 7.60 4.34 7.12
C ASN A 3 7.08 5.78 7.24
N GLY A 4 5.82 6.05 6.87
CA GLY A 4 5.30 7.44 6.76
C GLY A 4 5.89 8.25 5.60
N ALA A 5 6.73 7.64 4.76
CA ALA A 5 7.34 8.30 3.61
C ALA A 5 6.28 8.69 2.56
N ARG A 6 6.31 9.96 2.14
CA ARG A 6 5.46 10.50 1.07
C ARG A 6 6.24 10.52 -0.23
N TRP A 7 5.56 10.14 -1.30
CA TRP A 7 6.14 10.05 -2.64
C TRP A 7 5.35 10.94 -3.58
N PRO A 8 5.90 12.07 -4.04
CA PRO A 8 5.24 12.89 -5.04
C PRO A 8 5.19 12.12 -6.35
N VAL A 9 3.98 11.80 -6.81
CA VAL A 9 3.75 11.14 -8.10
C VAL A 9 2.72 11.94 -8.87
N HIS A 10 3.05 12.31 -10.10
CA HIS A 10 2.16 13.08 -10.95
C HIS A 10 1.17 12.14 -11.65
N LEU A 11 -0.11 12.51 -11.58
CA LEU A 11 -1.11 11.96 -12.49
C LEU A 11 -1.08 12.73 -13.81
N VAL A 12 -1.14 11.99 -14.91
CA VAL A 12 -1.40 12.54 -16.23
C VAL A 12 -2.72 11.98 -16.74
N GLU A 13 -3.59 12.85 -17.21
CA GLU A 13 -4.78 12.46 -17.95
C GLU A 13 -4.44 12.41 -19.43
N ILE A 14 -4.65 11.24 -20.05
CA ILE A 14 -4.56 11.05 -21.49
C ILE A 14 -5.89 10.47 -21.98
N THR A 15 -6.03 10.30 -23.29
CA THR A 15 -7.28 9.79 -23.91
C THR A 15 -7.76 8.44 -23.37
N SER A 16 -6.86 7.64 -22.77
CA SER A 16 -7.18 6.35 -22.14
C SER A 16 -7.43 6.42 -20.63
N GLY A 17 -7.50 7.63 -20.06
CA GLY A 17 -7.75 7.87 -18.64
C GLY A 17 -6.53 8.43 -17.89
N CYS A 18 -6.54 8.26 -16.57
CA CYS A 18 -5.52 8.80 -15.67
C CYS A 18 -4.42 7.77 -15.39
N HIS A 19 -3.16 8.18 -15.52
CA HIS A 19 -2.00 7.33 -15.32
C HIS A 19 -1.00 7.98 -14.36
N PHE A 20 -0.32 7.16 -13.55
CA PHE A 20 0.84 7.62 -12.78
C PHE A 20 2.04 7.76 -13.73
N TYR A 21 2.67 8.93 -13.73
CA TYR A 21 3.78 9.24 -14.64
C TYR A 21 5.05 9.63 -13.88
N VAL A 22 5.34 10.92 -13.74
CA VAL A 22 6.56 11.40 -13.06
C VAL A 22 6.54 10.96 -11.59
N GLY A 23 7.66 10.44 -11.11
CA GLY A 23 7.83 9.95 -9.73
C GLY A 23 7.39 8.50 -9.51
N TRP A 24 6.64 7.89 -10.44
CA TRP A 24 6.18 6.50 -10.29
C TRP A 24 7.33 5.49 -10.26
N LEU A 25 8.31 5.64 -11.16
CA LEU A 25 9.45 4.73 -11.22
C LEU A 25 10.27 4.75 -9.92
N GLU A 26 10.49 5.94 -9.35
CA GLU A 26 11.21 6.10 -8.09
C GLU A 26 10.43 5.47 -6.93
N PHE A 27 9.13 5.78 -6.82
CA PHE A 27 8.23 5.15 -5.86
C PHE A 27 8.31 3.62 -5.95
N ARG A 28 8.21 3.08 -7.16
CA ARG A 28 8.28 1.63 -7.41
C ARG A 28 9.60 1.04 -6.94
N CYS A 29 10.74 1.60 -7.36
CA CYS A 29 12.06 1.06 -7.07
C CYS A 29 12.39 1.14 -5.57
N LYS A 30 12.16 2.30 -4.94
CA LYS A 30 12.49 2.51 -3.52
C LYS A 30 11.64 1.65 -2.59
N ASN A 31 10.42 1.34 -2.99
CA ASN A 31 9.54 0.46 -2.23
C ASN A 31 9.62 -1.00 -2.68
N HIS A 32 10.53 -1.36 -3.59
CA HIS A 32 10.75 -2.73 -4.07
C HIS A 32 9.49 -3.36 -4.67
N ILE A 33 8.70 -2.59 -5.43
CA ILE A 33 7.48 -3.08 -6.09
C ILE A 33 7.88 -3.77 -7.40
N TYR A 34 7.61 -5.06 -7.50
CA TYR A 34 7.94 -5.88 -8.68
C TYR A 34 6.72 -6.26 -9.49
N HIS A 35 6.94 -6.77 -10.70
CA HIS A 35 5.86 -7.35 -11.49
C HIS A 35 5.23 -8.52 -10.73
N GLY A 36 3.89 -8.53 -10.66
CA GLY A 36 3.14 -9.52 -9.90
C GLY A 36 2.79 -9.10 -8.48
N ASP A 37 3.36 -8.02 -7.94
CA ASP A 37 2.89 -7.44 -6.68
C ASP A 37 1.50 -6.81 -6.88
N LYS A 38 0.63 -6.97 -5.87
CA LYS A 38 -0.67 -6.31 -5.82
C LYS A 38 -0.57 -5.06 -4.96
N LEU A 39 -1.03 -3.94 -5.48
CA LEU A 39 -1.10 -2.66 -4.77
C LEU A 39 -2.55 -2.27 -4.55
N ILE A 40 -2.87 -1.86 -3.33
CA ILE A 40 -4.15 -1.24 -2.98
C ILE A 40 -3.89 0.23 -2.70
N PHE A 41 -4.62 1.09 -3.39
CA PHE A 41 -4.59 2.53 -3.22
C PHE A 41 -5.89 2.97 -2.53
N THR A 42 -5.76 3.58 -1.36
CA THR A 42 -6.87 4.17 -0.62
C THR A 42 -6.72 5.68 -0.66
N LEU A 43 -7.69 6.37 -1.26
CA LEU A 43 -7.74 7.84 -1.23
C LEU A 43 -8.12 8.27 0.19
N VAL A 44 -7.23 9.02 0.85
CA VAL A 44 -7.45 9.50 2.23
C VAL A 44 -7.66 11.01 2.30
N ASP A 45 -7.21 11.73 1.28
CA ASP A 45 -7.44 13.16 1.10
C ASP A 45 -7.25 13.50 -0.39
N VAL A 46 -7.53 14.74 -0.80
CA VAL A 46 -7.40 15.22 -2.18
C VAL A 46 -5.98 14.99 -2.69
N GLY A 47 -5.83 14.02 -3.60
CA GLY A 47 -4.55 13.66 -4.20
C GLY A 47 -3.61 12.86 -3.28
N ILE A 48 -4.05 12.44 -2.08
CA ILE A 48 -3.24 11.67 -1.15
C ILE A 48 -3.75 10.22 -1.12
N PHE A 49 -2.88 9.30 -1.51
CA PHE A 49 -3.15 7.87 -1.49
C PHE A 49 -2.30 7.15 -0.44
N HIS A 50 -2.96 6.43 0.45
CA HIS A 50 -2.29 5.38 1.21
C HIS A 50 -2.16 4.13 0.35
N VAL A 51 -0.92 3.63 0.23
CA VAL A 51 -0.62 2.45 -0.57
C VAL A 51 -0.21 1.29 0.33
N LYS A 52 -0.94 0.17 0.19
CA LYS A 52 -0.61 -1.13 0.78
C LYS A 52 -0.15 -2.09 -0.33
N ARG A 53 0.91 -2.85 -0.07
CA ARG A 53 1.47 -3.83 -1.03
C ARG A 53 1.28 -5.24 -0.49
N TYR A 54 0.87 -6.15 -1.37
CA TYR A 54 0.75 -7.57 -1.09
C TYR A 54 1.62 -8.35 -2.08
N LYS A 55 2.54 -9.17 -1.55
CA LYS A 55 3.33 -10.10 -2.37
C LYS A 55 2.42 -11.25 -2.80
N THR A 56 2.35 -11.50 -4.10
CA THR A 56 1.60 -12.65 -4.61
C THR A 56 2.41 -13.93 -4.32
N GLY A 57 1.85 -14.85 -3.53
CA GLY A 57 2.46 -16.14 -3.18
C GLY A 57 2.78 -16.35 -1.71
N THR A 58 2.68 -15.31 -0.88
CA THR A 58 2.71 -15.44 0.57
C THR A 58 1.39 -14.92 1.11
N SER A 59 0.63 -15.75 1.83
CA SER A 59 -0.54 -15.35 2.62
C SER A 59 -0.22 -14.30 3.70
N TYR A 60 1.05 -13.92 3.81
CA TYR A 60 1.59 -13.00 4.79
C TYR A 60 2.00 -11.67 4.15
N PRO A 61 1.53 -10.53 4.68
CA PRO A 61 2.05 -9.23 4.30
C PRO A 61 3.54 -9.12 4.66
N PRO A 62 4.33 -8.31 3.94
CA PRO A 62 5.73 -8.06 4.29
C PRO A 62 5.88 -7.61 5.75
N GLN A 63 6.92 -8.08 6.45
CA GLN A 63 7.10 -7.89 7.89
C GLN A 63 7.12 -6.41 8.35
N GLY A 64 7.43 -5.46 7.46
CA GLY A 64 7.32 -4.03 7.73
C GLY A 64 5.88 -3.52 7.79
N ASP A 65 4.96 -4.14 7.05
CA ASP A 65 3.54 -3.80 7.02
C ASP A 65 2.77 -4.41 8.21
N LEU A 66 3.30 -5.47 8.83
CA LEU A 66 2.75 -6.08 10.05
C LEU A 66 2.78 -5.14 11.25
N LYS A 67 3.78 -4.25 11.36
CA LYS A 67 3.82 -3.26 12.44
C LYS A 67 2.68 -2.25 12.33
N MET A 68 2.41 -1.77 11.12
CA MET A 68 1.27 -0.88 10.86
C MET A 68 -0.08 -1.56 11.12
N LEU A 69 -0.22 -2.84 10.77
CA LEU A 69 -1.46 -3.59 11.02
C LEU A 69 -1.65 -3.96 12.49
N ALA A 70 -0.57 -4.30 13.21
CA ALA A 70 -0.63 -4.60 14.65
C ALA A 70 -0.99 -3.37 15.50
N GLU A 71 -0.74 -2.16 14.98
CA GLU A 71 -1.09 -0.88 15.59
C GLU A 71 -2.46 -0.35 15.13
N ASP A 72 -3.06 -0.95 14.10
CA ASP A 72 -4.38 -0.59 13.58
C ASP A 72 -5.47 -1.19 14.49
N GLU A 73 -6.21 -0.34 15.20
CA GLU A 73 -7.27 -0.77 16.14
C GLU A 73 -8.36 -1.59 15.43
N GLU A 74 -8.65 -1.31 14.15
CA GLU A 74 -9.62 -2.07 13.34
C GLU A 74 -9.13 -3.49 13.01
N TYR A 75 -7.80 -3.71 13.00
CA TYR A 75 -7.20 -5.04 12.82
C TYR A 75 -7.17 -5.81 14.13
N LYS A 76 -6.87 -5.13 15.25
CA LYS A 76 -6.97 -5.73 16.60
C LYS A 76 -8.39 -6.20 16.88
N GLU A 77 -9.41 -5.41 16.55
CA GLU A 77 -10.80 -5.75 16.81
C GLU A 77 -11.26 -6.96 15.98
N ARG A 78 -10.83 -7.06 14.71
CA ARG A 78 -11.12 -8.22 13.85
C ARG A 78 -10.41 -9.50 14.25
N ASN A 79 -9.16 -9.41 14.75
CA ASN A 79 -8.36 -10.58 15.11
C ASN A 79 -8.40 -10.90 16.62
N SER A 80 -9.07 -10.10 17.45
CA SER A 80 -9.32 -10.40 18.87
C SER A 80 -10.36 -11.52 19.07
N LEU A 81 -10.99 -12.01 18.01
CA LEU A 81 -11.99 -13.09 18.09
C LEU A 81 -11.41 -14.51 17.95
N ASP A 82 -10.11 -14.67 17.63
CA ASP A 82 -9.52 -15.99 17.33
C ASP A 82 -8.65 -16.59 18.47
N VAL A 83 -8.78 -16.11 19.72
CA VAL A 83 -8.02 -16.67 20.87
C VAL A 83 -8.91 -17.40 21.90
N VAL A 84 -10.14 -17.77 21.55
CA VAL A 84 -10.95 -18.67 22.40
C VAL A 84 -11.56 -19.77 21.56
N GLY A 85 -11.01 -20.98 21.69
CA GLY A 85 -11.51 -22.23 21.11
C GLY A 85 -10.44 -23.29 21.01
#